data_AF-A0A939MG79-F1
#
_entry.id   AF-A0A939MG79-F1
#
_cell.length_a   1.000
_cell.length_b   1.000
_cell.length_c   1.000
_cell.angle_alpha   90.00
_cell.angle_beta   90.00
_cell.angle_gamma   90.00
#
_symmetry.space_group_name_H-M   'P 1'
#
loop_
_entity.id
_entity.type
_entity.pdbx_description
1 polymer ?
#
loop_
_entity_poly.entity_id
_entity_poly.type
_entity_poly.pdbx_seq_one_letter_code
_entity_poly.pdbx_strand_id
1 'polypeptide(L)'
;MLTSARYDQLIATLNRWLAKGPWLKHDQQLRSEPIDVYSQAILGDWRTEIWQKGQRLRTLRRKQLHRLRIRCKRYRYMLAALQSLQVSIPPHDLAFGEIATRAHRALGDLRDLDRLRKTAQRLPPHYRKSKRKLLGQADQAFQRAPEALRRTAPVEPSRRHR
;
A
#
# COMPACT_ATOMS: atom_id res chain seq x y z
N MET A 1 -3.27 28.48 8.09
CA MET A 1 -4.19 27.32 7.90
C MET A 1 -4.17 26.33 9.07
N LEU A 2 -3.05 26.09 9.75
CA LEU A 2 -2.98 25.19 10.91
C LEU A 2 -3.48 25.82 12.24
N THR A 3 -3.72 27.13 12.29
CA THR A 3 -4.17 27.87 13.49
C THR A 3 -5.65 28.27 13.44
N SER A 4 -6.43 27.65 12.56
CA SER A 4 -7.85 27.98 12.42
C SER A 4 -8.69 27.19 13.41
N ALA A 5 -9.75 27.79 13.93
CA ALA A 5 -10.71 27.12 14.83
C ALA A 5 -11.25 25.81 14.24
N ARG A 6 -11.43 25.74 12.92
CA ARG A 6 -11.83 24.52 12.21
C ARG A 6 -10.80 23.38 12.36
N TYR A 7 -9.51 23.70 12.27
CA TYR A 7 -8.44 22.71 12.43
C TYR A 7 -8.38 22.23 13.88
N ASP A 8 -8.45 23.15 14.84
CA ASP A 8 -8.42 22.80 16.27
C ASP A 8 -9.61 21.91 16.65
N GLN A 9 -10.81 22.24 16.15
CA GLN A 9 -12.00 21.43 16.35
C GLN A 9 -11.86 20.03 15.74
N LEU A 10 -11.26 19.92 14.55
CA LEU A 10 -10.99 18.63 13.91
C LEU A 10 -10.05 17.78 14.76
N ILE A 11 -8.93 18.36 15.23
CA ILE A 11 -7.95 17.64 16.06
C ILE A 11 -8.56 17.23 17.40
N ALA A 12 -9.29 18.12 18.06
CA ALA A 12 -9.98 17.82 19.31
C ALA A 12 -11.01 16.68 19.14
N THR A 13 -11.78 16.71 18.05
CA THR A 13 -12.76 15.67 17.74
C THR A 13 -12.09 14.33 17.44
N LEU A 14 -11.01 14.35 16.65
CA LEU A 14 -10.23 13.15 16.31
C LEU A 14 -9.62 12.52 17.56
N ASN A 15 -9.01 13.31 18.44
CA ASN A 15 -8.44 12.82 19.70
C ASN A 15 -9.51 12.23 20.62
N ARG A 16 -10.68 12.86 20.71
CA ARG A 16 -11.82 12.32 21.47
C ARG A 16 -12.30 10.98 20.90
N TRP A 17 -12.39 10.88 19.58
CA TRP A 17 -12.77 9.64 18.90
C TRP A 17 -11.71 8.55 19.05
N LEU A 18 -10.41 8.87 19.02
CA LEU A 18 -9.35 7.90 19.30
C LEU A 18 -9.42 7.41 20.75
N ALA A 19 -9.67 8.28 21.73
CA ALA A 19 -9.67 7.88 23.13
C ALA A 19 -10.94 7.10 23.55
N LYS A 20 -12.12 7.48 23.02
CA LYS A 20 -13.43 7.01 23.51
C LYS A 20 -14.44 6.74 22.39
N GLY A 21 -13.97 6.49 21.18
CA GLY A 21 -14.84 6.38 20.00
C GLY A 21 -15.73 5.14 20.02
N PRO A 22 -16.82 5.13 19.23
CA PRO A 22 -17.71 3.98 19.10
C PRO A 22 -17.01 2.71 18.63
N TRP A 23 -15.87 2.83 17.95
CA TRP A 23 -15.05 1.71 17.50
C TRP A 23 -14.54 0.84 18.66
N LEU A 24 -14.51 1.35 19.90
CA LEU A 24 -14.19 0.55 21.09
C LEU A 24 -15.29 -0.46 21.45
N LYS A 25 -16.51 -0.31 20.93
CA LYS A 25 -17.66 -1.20 21.19
C LYS A 25 -17.93 -2.16 20.03
N HIS A 26 -17.44 -1.84 18.83
CA HIS A 26 -17.58 -2.66 17.64
C HIS A 26 -16.31 -3.51 17.47
N ASP A 27 -16.40 -4.62 16.71
CA ASP A 27 -15.25 -5.44 16.32
C ASP A 27 -14.40 -5.99 17.48
N GLN A 28 -15.02 -6.28 18.62
CA GLN A 28 -14.33 -6.78 19.82
C GLN A 28 -13.56 -8.07 19.56
N GLN A 29 -14.07 -8.95 18.70
CA GLN A 29 -13.38 -10.18 18.29
C GLN A 29 -12.07 -9.89 17.56
N LEU A 30 -12.09 -9.00 16.54
CA LEU A 30 -10.88 -8.61 15.80
C LEU A 30 -9.84 -7.92 16.70
N ARG A 31 -10.28 -7.17 17.71
CA ARG A 31 -9.38 -6.50 18.67
C ARG A 31 -8.82 -7.42 19.74
N SER A 32 -9.44 -8.58 19.95
CA SER A 32 -8.95 -9.59 20.89
C SER A 32 -7.90 -10.51 20.25
N GLU A 33 -7.80 -10.50 18.92
CA GLU A 33 -6.78 -11.22 18.19
C GLU A 33 -5.39 -10.59 18.42
N PRO A 34 -4.35 -11.40 18.69
CA PRO A 34 -2.98 -10.92 18.74
C PRO A 34 -2.60 -10.16 17.46
N ILE A 35 -1.94 -9.01 17.62
CA ILE A 35 -1.63 -8.11 16.49
C ILE A 35 -0.72 -8.76 15.45
N ASP A 36 0.14 -9.68 15.85
CA ASP A 36 0.98 -10.49 14.97
C ASP A 36 0.14 -11.42 14.09
N VAL A 37 -0.83 -12.14 14.65
CA VAL A 37 -1.74 -13.01 13.89
C VAL A 37 -2.58 -12.20 12.89
N TYR A 38 -3.22 -11.13 13.38
CA TYR A 38 -4.02 -10.25 12.53
C TYR A 38 -3.19 -9.63 11.39
N SER A 39 -2.01 -9.11 11.71
CA SER A 39 -1.17 -8.42 10.73
C SER A 39 -0.59 -9.38 9.69
N GLN A 40 -0.20 -10.60 10.07
CA GLN A 40 0.27 -11.61 9.14
C GLN A 40 -0.81 -12.01 8.13
N ALA A 41 -2.07 -12.18 8.57
CA ALA A 41 -3.18 -12.47 7.67
C ALA A 41 -3.40 -11.32 6.65
N ILE A 42 -3.45 -10.08 7.13
CA ILE A 42 -3.65 -8.90 6.28
C ILE A 42 -2.46 -8.68 5.32
N LEU A 43 -1.23 -8.84 5.78
CA LEU A 43 -0.03 -8.73 4.93
C LEU A 43 -0.03 -9.82 3.86
N GLY A 44 -0.38 -11.06 4.20
CA GLY A 44 -0.51 -12.16 3.24
C GLY A 44 -1.53 -11.88 2.14
N ASP A 45 -2.71 -11.38 2.53
CA ASP A 45 -3.76 -10.98 1.59
C ASP A 45 -3.31 -9.85 0.67
N TRP A 46 -2.73 -8.79 1.23
CA TRP A 46 -2.28 -7.64 0.47
C TRP A 46 -1.12 -7.99 -0.46
N ARG A 47 -0.18 -8.82 0.01
CA ARG A 47 0.94 -9.32 -0.78
C ARG A 47 0.44 -10.09 -2.00
N THR A 48 -0.49 -11.02 -1.79
CA THR A 48 -1.12 -11.80 -2.87
C THR A 48 -1.80 -10.89 -3.89
N GLU A 49 -2.59 -9.92 -3.43
CA GLU A 49 -3.30 -9.00 -4.32
C GLU A 49 -2.36 -8.07 -5.10
N ILE A 50 -1.33 -7.53 -4.44
CA ILE A 50 -0.32 -6.68 -5.06
C ILE A 50 0.46 -7.48 -6.10
N TRP A 51 0.87 -8.71 -5.77
CA TRP A 51 1.60 -9.61 -6.64
C TRP A 51 0.83 -9.92 -7.93
N GLN A 52 -0.41 -10.40 -7.80
CA GLN A 52 -1.24 -10.75 -8.96
C GLN A 52 -1.44 -9.57 -9.92
N LYS A 53 -1.59 -8.36 -9.38
CA LYS A 53 -1.72 -7.13 -10.18
C LYS A 53 -0.38 -6.69 -10.76
N GLY A 54 0.71 -6.86 -10.03
CA GLY A 54 2.08 -6.63 -10.48
C GLY A 54 2.44 -7.47 -11.70
N GLN A 55 2.11 -8.76 -11.69
CA GLN A 55 2.38 -9.66 -12.83
C GLN A 55 1.63 -9.27 -14.11
N ARG A 56 0.50 -8.57 -13.96
CA ARG A 56 -0.32 -8.09 -15.09
C ARG A 56 -0.17 -6.59 -15.32
N LEU A 57 0.87 -5.95 -14.77
CA LEU A 57 1.01 -4.49 -14.73
C LEU A 57 0.88 -3.83 -16.11
N ARG A 58 1.44 -4.45 -17.15
CA ARG A 58 1.37 -3.95 -18.54
C ARG A 58 -0.05 -3.89 -19.11
N THR A 59 -0.97 -4.70 -18.58
CA THR A 59 -2.38 -4.74 -18.99
C THR A 59 -3.27 -3.78 -18.20
N LEU A 60 -2.74 -3.19 -17.11
CA LEU A 60 -3.53 -2.37 -16.20
C LEU A 60 -3.79 -0.98 -16.79
N ARG A 61 -5.05 -0.55 -16.69
CA ARG A 61 -5.46 0.83 -17.00
C ARG A 61 -4.98 1.78 -15.91
N ARG A 62 -4.92 3.08 -16.21
CA ARG A 62 -4.48 4.15 -15.29
C ARG A 62 -5.11 4.09 -13.89
N LYS A 63 -6.43 3.86 -13.80
CA LYS A 63 -7.15 3.74 -12.51
C LYS A 63 -6.65 2.53 -11.70
N GLN A 64 -6.35 1.41 -12.37
CA GLN A 64 -5.83 0.21 -11.74
C GLN A 64 -4.37 0.39 -11.30
N LEU A 65 -3.52 1.01 -12.13
CA LEU A 65 -2.16 1.39 -11.74
C LEU A 65 -2.14 2.29 -10.51
N HIS A 66 -3.06 3.27 -10.45
CA HIS A 66 -3.21 4.13 -9.27
C HIS A 66 -3.61 3.34 -8.02
N ARG A 67 -4.58 2.42 -8.14
CA ARG A 67 -4.99 1.54 -7.04
C ARG A 67 -3.86 0.63 -6.58
N LEU A 68 -3.06 0.09 -7.51
CA LEU A 68 -1.88 -0.72 -7.19
C LEU A 68 -0.85 0.12 -6.41
N ARG A 69 -0.54 1.34 -6.86
CA ARG A 69 0.36 2.27 -6.16
C ARG A 69 -0.09 2.54 -4.71
N ILE A 70 -1.39 2.75 -4.49
CA ILE A 70 -1.94 2.97 -3.15
C ILE A 70 -1.82 1.72 -2.29
N ARG A 71 -2.05 0.52 -2.85
CA ARG A 71 -1.84 -0.74 -2.10
C ARG A 71 -0.38 -0.94 -1.69
N CYS A 72 0.56 -0.74 -2.60
CA CYS A 72 1.99 -0.77 -2.27
C CYS A 72 2.35 0.23 -1.16
N LYS A 73 1.73 1.43 -1.18
CA LYS A 73 1.90 2.43 -0.12
C LYS A 73 1.37 1.92 1.23
N ARG A 74 0.14 1.39 1.24
CA ARG A 74 -0.50 0.86 2.46
C ARG A 74 0.30 -0.29 3.06
N TYR A 75 0.77 -1.21 2.22
CA TYR A 75 1.61 -2.33 2.66
C TYR A 75 2.87 -1.84 3.39
N ARG A 76 3.60 -0.89 2.79
CA ARG A 76 4.78 -0.28 3.43
C ARG A 76 4.47 0.42 4.75
N TYR A 77 3.32 1.10 4.82
CA TYR A 77 2.89 1.78 6.05
C TYR A 77 2.52 0.79 7.14
N MET A 78 1.92 -0.35 6.78
CA MET A 78 1.67 -1.43 7.72
C MET A 78 2.97 -1.98 8.29
N LEU A 79 3.96 -2.29 7.44
CA LEU A 79 5.28 -2.76 7.91
C LEU A 79 5.94 -1.75 8.86
N ALA A 80 5.93 -0.46 8.51
CA ALA A 80 6.50 0.58 9.36
C ALA A 80 5.77 0.70 10.71
N ALA A 81 4.44 0.57 10.71
CA ALA A 81 3.64 0.59 11.94
C ALA A 81 3.95 -0.62 12.82
N LEU A 82 4.00 -1.83 12.25
CA LEU A 82 4.34 -3.06 12.98
C LEU A 82 5.75 -2.98 13.57
N GLN A 83 6.72 -2.45 12.82
CA GLN A 83 8.07 -2.23 13.31
C GLN A 83 8.09 -1.23 14.47
N SER A 84 7.29 -0.16 14.41
CA SER A 84 7.17 0.79 15.53
C SER A 84 6.53 0.19 16.78
N LEU A 85 5.69 -0.83 16.61
CA LEU A 85 5.08 -1.61 17.69
C LEU A 85 5.96 -2.79 18.15
N GLN A 86 7.18 -2.91 17.63
CA GLN A 86 8.12 -4.01 17.92
C GLN A 86 7.55 -5.40 17.63
N VAL A 87 6.58 -5.49 16.70
CA VAL A 87 6.04 -6.76 16.23
C VAL A 87 7.07 -7.43 15.32
N SER A 88 7.32 -8.72 15.54
CA SER A 88 8.22 -9.51 14.69
C SER A 88 7.65 -9.65 13.28
N ILE A 89 8.37 -9.14 12.29
CA ILE A 89 7.97 -9.19 10.88
C ILE A 89 8.76 -10.30 10.18
N PRO A 90 8.09 -11.25 9.51
CA PRO A 90 8.78 -12.29 8.75
C PRO A 90 9.71 -11.71 7.66
N PRO A 91 10.90 -12.31 7.41
CA PRO A 91 11.84 -11.82 6.41
C PRO A 91 11.24 -11.68 4.99
N HIS A 92 10.31 -12.57 4.63
CA HIS A 92 9.63 -12.53 3.34
C HIS A 92 8.71 -11.31 3.18
N ASP A 93 8.11 -10.82 4.28
CA ASP A 93 7.30 -9.61 4.28
C ASP A 93 8.15 -8.35 4.10
N LEU A 94 9.33 -8.32 4.74
CA LEU A 94 10.32 -7.26 4.57
C LEU A 94 10.85 -7.22 3.14
N ALA A 95 11.21 -8.38 2.58
CA ALA A 95 11.65 -8.51 1.19
C ALA A 95 10.56 -8.05 0.21
N PHE A 96 9.29 -8.39 0.46
CA PHE A 96 8.17 -7.88 -0.33
C PHE A 96 7.94 -6.38 -0.13
N GLY A 97 8.22 -5.85 1.06
CA GLY A 97 8.23 -4.41 1.35
C GLY A 97 9.15 -3.64 0.39
N GLU A 98 10.33 -4.17 0.08
CA GLU A 98 11.26 -3.56 -0.87
C GLU A 98 10.75 -3.61 -2.31
N ILE A 99 10.08 -4.68 -2.71
CA ILE A 99 9.37 -4.77 -3.99
C ILE A 99 8.27 -3.70 -4.05
N ALA A 100 7.45 -3.60 -3.02
CA ALA A 100 6.39 -2.60 -2.92
C ALA A 100 6.95 -1.17 -2.92
N THR A 101 8.12 -0.92 -2.32
CA THR A 101 8.82 0.38 -2.35
C THR A 101 9.22 0.76 -3.76
N ARG A 102 9.89 -0.14 -4.49
CA ARG A 102 10.33 0.12 -5.86
C ARG A 102 9.14 0.34 -6.80
N ALA A 103 8.12 -0.52 -6.72
CA ALA A 103 6.91 -0.38 -7.52
C ALA A 103 6.14 0.91 -7.19
N HIS A 104 6.01 1.26 -5.90
CA HIS A 104 5.34 2.49 -5.48
C HIS A 104 6.04 3.74 -6.02
N ARG A 105 7.37 3.79 -5.93
CA ARG A 105 8.18 4.93 -6.43
C ARG A 105 7.99 5.11 -7.93
N ALA A 106 8.22 4.06 -8.73
CA ALA A 106 8.07 4.12 -10.18
C ALA A 106 6.63 4.50 -10.61
N LEU A 107 5.61 3.98 -9.93
CA LEU A 107 4.21 4.36 -10.18
C LEU A 107 3.87 5.78 -9.68
N GLY A 108 4.60 6.29 -8.70
CA GLY A 108 4.55 7.68 -8.24
C GLY A 108 5.08 8.62 -9.29
N ASP A 109 6.31 8.38 -9.76
CA ASP A 109 6.95 9.15 -10.82
C ASP A 109 6.13 9.12 -12.11
N LEU A 110 5.50 7.99 -12.42
CA LEU A 110 4.59 7.87 -13.56
C LEU A 110 3.37 8.79 -13.43
N ARG A 111 2.82 8.91 -12.22
CA ARG A 111 1.70 9.82 -11.93
C ARG A 111 2.15 11.27 -12.03
N ASP A 112 3.34 11.60 -11.56
CA ASP A 112 3.87 12.95 -11.59
C ASP A 112 4.18 13.38 -13.03
N LEU A 113 4.75 12.48 -13.83
CA LEU A 113 4.89 12.65 -15.28
C LEU A 113 3.54 12.89 -15.98
N ASP A 114 2.51 12.12 -15.62
CA ASP A 114 1.14 12.31 -16.12
C ASP A 114 0.55 13.66 -15.68
N ARG A 115 0.92 14.17 -14.51
CA ARG A 115 0.46 15.48 -14.00
C ARG A 115 1.14 16.61 -14.75
N LEU A 116 2.46 16.53 -14.93
CA LEU A 116 3.23 17.47 -15.75
C LEU A 116 2.69 17.54 -17.17
N ARG A 117 2.32 16.39 -17.75
CA ARG A 117 1.69 16.35 -19.08
C ARG A 117 0.37 17.11 -19.14
N LYS A 118 -0.45 17.07 -18.07
CA LYS A 118 -1.74 17.77 -18.02
C LYS A 118 -1.58 19.29 -17.90
N THR A 119 -0.51 19.75 -17.27
CA THR A 119 -0.24 21.18 -17.08
C THR A 119 0.58 21.78 -18.22
N ALA A 120 1.24 20.96 -19.04
CA ALA A 120 2.05 21.43 -20.16
C ALA A 120 1.19 21.76 -21.40
N GLN A 121 1.47 22.92 -22.01
CA GLN A 121 0.82 23.35 -23.26
C GLN A 121 1.15 22.43 -24.45
N ARG A 122 2.36 21.84 -24.46
CA ARG A 122 2.83 20.90 -25.50
C ARG A 122 3.30 19.59 -24.86
N LEU A 123 3.42 18.53 -25.67
CA LEU A 123 3.94 17.24 -25.20
C LEU A 123 5.39 17.42 -24.77
N PRO A 124 5.75 17.16 -23.49
CA PRO A 124 7.13 17.29 -23.07
C PRO A 124 8.05 16.37 -23.89
N PRO A 125 9.26 16.83 -24.25
CA PRO A 125 10.23 16.01 -24.94
C PRO A 125 10.49 14.73 -24.13
N HIS A 126 10.67 13.62 -24.83
CA HIS A 126 10.88 12.29 -24.23
C HIS A 126 9.74 11.73 -23.36
N TYR A 127 8.57 12.38 -23.24
CA TYR A 127 7.46 11.91 -22.39
C TYR A 127 7.13 10.42 -22.61
N ARG A 128 7.00 9.99 -23.87
CA ARG A 128 6.70 8.58 -24.20
C ARG A 128 7.80 7.62 -23.74
N LYS A 129 9.08 8.01 -23.89
CA LYS A 129 10.24 7.23 -23.45
C LYS A 129 10.29 7.13 -21.93
N SER A 130 10.11 8.24 -21.22
CA SER A 130 10.07 8.29 -19.76
C SER A 130 8.90 7.46 -19.21
N LYS A 131 7.71 7.59 -19.80
CA LYS A 131 6.54 6.78 -19.44
C LYS A 131 6.81 5.28 -19.56
N ARG A 132 7.39 4.84 -20.69
CA ARG A 132 7.74 3.43 -20.92
C ARG A 132 8.79 2.95 -19.94
N LYS A 133 9.82 3.76 -19.65
CA LYS A 133 10.87 3.46 -18.67
C LYS A 133 10.29 3.23 -17.27
N LEU A 134 9.42 4.14 -16.81
CA LEU A 134 8.80 4.06 -15.47
C LEU A 134 7.88 2.83 -15.34
N LEU A 135 7.10 2.52 -16.39
CA LEU A 135 6.32 1.28 -16.42
C LEU A 135 7.22 0.04 -16.40
N GLY A 136 8.33 0.06 -17.15
CA GLY A 136 9.32 -1.02 -17.13
C GLY A 136 9.99 -1.21 -15.78
N GLN A 137 10.31 -0.12 -15.06
CA GLN A 137 10.87 -0.19 -13.70
C GLN A 137 9.86 -0.78 -12.71
N ALA A 138 8.59 -0.39 -12.80
CA ALA A 138 7.53 -0.95 -11.96
C ALA A 138 7.33 -2.44 -12.25
N ASP A 139 7.35 -2.85 -13.52
CA ASP A 139 7.25 -4.24 -13.96
C ASP A 139 8.46 -5.07 -13.47
N GLN A 140 9.68 -4.57 -13.65
CA GLN A 140 10.91 -5.21 -13.18
C GLN A 140 10.93 -5.42 -11.66
N ALA A 141 10.32 -4.53 -10.88
CA ALA A 141 10.22 -4.70 -9.44
C ALA A 141 9.47 -5.98 -9.07
N PHE A 142 8.45 -6.37 -9.85
CA PHE A 142 7.70 -7.61 -9.65
C PHE A 142 8.38 -8.81 -10.30
N GLN A 143 8.94 -8.67 -11.51
CA GLN A 143 9.57 -9.80 -12.21
C GLN A 143 10.85 -10.32 -11.56
N ARG A 144 11.59 -9.47 -10.84
CA ARG A 144 12.82 -9.87 -10.12
C ARG A 144 12.55 -10.48 -8.75
N ALA A 145 11.30 -10.53 -8.32
CA ALA A 145 10.95 -11.11 -7.04
C ALA A 145 10.93 -12.64 -7.14
N PRO A 146 11.59 -13.36 -6.22
CA PRO A 146 11.53 -14.81 -6.21
C PRO A 146 10.09 -15.28 -6.00
N GLU A 147 9.67 -16.32 -6.74
CA GLU A 147 8.32 -16.87 -6.65
C GLU A 147 8.00 -17.39 -5.22
N ALA A 148 9.02 -17.69 -4.42
CA ALA A 148 8.88 -18.01 -3.00
C ALA A 148 8.16 -16.92 -2.18
N LEU A 149 8.24 -15.64 -2.58
CA LEU A 149 7.51 -14.54 -1.93
C LEU A 149 5.99 -14.57 -2.19
N ARG A 150 5.52 -15.49 -3.06
CA ARG A 150 4.12 -15.78 -3.33
C ARG A 150 3.46 -16.64 -2.26
N ARG A 151 4.20 -17.59 -1.67
CA ARG A 151 3.66 -18.63 -0.79
C ARG A 151 3.89 -18.26 0.66
N THR A 152 2.86 -17.75 1.32
CA THR A 152 2.62 -18.16 2.71
C THR A 152 1.67 -19.34 2.66
N ALA A 153 1.91 -20.33 3.53
CA ALA A 153 0.86 -21.28 3.89
C ALA A 153 -0.41 -20.48 4.21
N PRO A 154 -1.61 -20.97 3.84
CA PRO A 154 -2.83 -20.35 4.30
C PRO A 154 -2.78 -20.30 5.82
N VAL A 155 -2.70 -19.10 6.39
CA VAL A 155 -3.23 -18.91 7.74
C VAL A 155 -4.70 -19.23 7.56
N GLU A 156 -5.19 -20.25 8.28
CA GLU A 156 -6.60 -20.62 8.22
C GLU A 156 -7.43 -19.34 8.30
N PRO A 157 -8.37 -19.13 7.35
CA PRO A 157 -9.14 -17.91 7.35
C PRO A 157 -9.96 -17.88 8.64
N SER A 158 -9.54 -17.06 9.60
CA SER A 158 -10.46 -16.49 10.59
C SER A 158 -11.61 -15.89 9.78
N ARG A 159 -12.76 -16.56 9.86
CA ARG A 159 -13.92 -16.43 8.96
C ARG A 159 -14.18 -14.95 8.66
N ARG A 160 -14.01 -14.58 7.39
CA ARG A 160 -14.34 -13.23 6.89
C ARG A 160 -15.84 -13.01 7.04
N HIS A 161 -16.24 -12.26 8.06
CA HIS A 161 -17.60 -11.70 8.14
C HIS A 161 -17.66 -10.46 7.24
N ARG A 162 -18.54 -10.54 6.23
CA ARG A 162 -19.02 -9.40 5.44
C ARG A 162 -20.08 -8.65 6.23
#